data_AF-A0A0N9VCG7-F1
#
_entry.id   AF-A0A0N9VCG7-F1
#
_cell.length_a   1.000
_cell.length_b   1.000
_cell.length_c   1.000
_cell.angle_alpha   90.00
_cell.angle_beta   90.00
_cell.angle_gamma   90.00
#
_symmetry.space_group_name_H-M   'P 1'
#
loop_
_entity.id
_entity.type
_entity.pdbx_description
1 polymer ?
#
loop_
_entity_poly.entity_id
_entity_poly.type
_entity_poly.pdbx_seq_one_letter_code
_entity_poly.pdbx_strand_id
1 'polypeptide(L)' 'MNNSLNYVKQIKNAKRGGYAPTVAKDVNKHRIQKALKLIEQWRQLANELKPQMQLDMAFTLEECAQDLDRILKSK' A
#
# COMPACT_ATOMS: atom_id res chain seq x y z
N MET A 1 15.37 -21.75 11.89
CA MET A 1 14.62 -20.63 12.51
C MET A 1 14.95 -20.59 14.01
N ASN A 2 15.48 -19.47 14.52
CA ASN A 2 16.00 -19.31 15.89
C ASN A 2 14.98 -18.71 16.88
N ASN A 3 13.72 -19.14 16.83
CA ASN A 3 12.65 -18.59 17.69
C ASN A 3 12.93 -18.82 19.19
N SER A 4 13.52 -19.97 19.54
CA SER A 4 13.92 -20.31 20.92
C SER A 4 15.01 -19.37 21.45
N LEU A 5 16.06 -19.12 20.67
CA LEU A 5 17.16 -18.22 21.02
C LEU A 5 16.69 -16.77 21.22
N ASN A 6 15.74 -16.31 20.40
CA ASN A 6 15.15 -14.98 20.54
C ASN A 6 14.24 -14.86 21.77
N TYR A 7 13.49 -15.91 22.10
CA TYR A 7 12.66 -15.96 23.30
C TYR A 7 13.52 -15.91 24.58
N VAL A 8 14.58 -16.71 24.65
CA VAL A 8 15.50 -16.74 25.81
C VAL A 8 16.16 -15.37 26.04
N LYS A 9 16.61 -14.70 24.98
CA LYS A 9 17.18 -13.33 25.06
C LYS A 9 16.15 -12.33 25.58
N GLN A 10 14.90 -12.41 25.11
CA GLN A 10 13.82 -11.53 25.55
C GLN A 10 13.49 -11.71 27.03
N ILE A 11 13.40 -12.95 27.52
CA ILE A 11 13.20 -13.23 28.95
C ILE A 11 14.37 -12.73 29.79
N LYS A 12 15.61 -12.91 29.33
CA LYS A 12 16.82 -12.41 30.03
C LYS A 12 16.84 -10.89 30.15
N ASN A 13 16.40 -10.18 29.11
CA ASN A 13 16.32 -8.71 29.11
C ASN A 13 15.17 -8.20 30.00
N ALA A 14 14.03 -8.89 29.99
CA ALA A 14 12.91 -8.60 30.89
C ALA A 14 13.32 -8.76 32.37
N LYS A 15 14.02 -9.85 32.71
CA LYS A 15 14.55 -10.10 34.06
C LYS A 15 15.58 -9.06 34.54
N ARG A 16 16.21 -8.32 33.62
CA ARG A 16 17.19 -7.25 33.92
C ARG A 16 16.54 -5.86 34.09
N GLY A 17 15.21 -5.78 34.19
CA GLY A 17 14.46 -4.52 34.29
C GLY A 17 14.10 -3.91 32.94
N GLY A 18 14.38 -4.59 31.84
CA GLY A 18 13.91 -4.20 30.50
C GLY A 18 12.44 -4.55 30.26
N TYR A 19 11.89 -4.08 29.15
CA TYR A 19 10.51 -4.35 28.77
C TYR A 19 10.25 -5.85 28.54
N ALA A 20 9.27 -6.41 29.25
CA ALA A 20 8.79 -7.77 29.04
C ALA A 20 7.92 -7.84 27.78
N PRO A 21 8.25 -8.67 26.77
CA PRO A 21 7.39 -8.86 25.61
C PRO A 21 6.05 -9.45 26.07
N THR A 22 4.96 -8.88 25.57
CA THR A 22 3.61 -9.36 25.84
C THR A 22 3.00 -9.87 24.54
N VAL A 23 2.14 -10.89 24.66
CA VAL A 23 1.36 -11.41 23.52
C VAL A 23 0.62 -10.28 22.80
N ALA A 24 0.07 -9.32 23.55
CA ALA A 24 -0.59 -8.14 23.00
C ALA A 24 0.33 -7.30 22.10
N LYS A 25 1.59 -7.07 22.48
CA LYS A 25 2.55 -6.30 21.67
C LYS A 25 2.94 -7.04 20.40
N ASP A 26 3.14 -8.35 20.47
CA ASP A 26 3.49 -9.17 19.30
C ASP A 26 2.33 -9.24 18.30
N VAL A 27 1.10 -9.41 18.79
CA VAL A 27 -0.12 -9.32 17.98
C VAL A 27 -0.23 -7.95 17.34
N ASN A 28 0.01 -6.87 18.08
CA ASN A 28 -0.06 -5.52 17.55
C ASN A 28 1.01 -5.27 16.47
N LYS A 29 2.25 -5.73 16.69
CA LYS A 29 3.33 -5.66 15.70
C LYS A 29 2.95 -6.39 14.41
N HIS A 30 2.39 -7.59 14.51
CA HIS A 30 1.96 -8.35 13.35
C HIS A 30 0.80 -7.68 12.60
N ARG A 31 -0.15 -7.07 13.33
CA ARG A 31 -1.23 -6.26 12.72
C ARG A 31 -0.69 -5.06 11.96
N ILE A 32 0.26 -4.32 12.55
CA ILE A 32 0.92 -3.18 11.89
C ILE A 32 1.66 -3.64 10.63
N GLN A 33 2.42 -4.75 10.70
CA GLN A 33 3.13 -5.30 9.55
C GLN A 33 2.17 -5.70 8.42
N LYS A 34 1.03 -6.32 8.74
CA LYS A 34 -0.01 -6.63 7.75
C LYS A 34 -0.59 -5.37 7.11
N ALA A 35 -0.89 -4.34 7.91
CA ALA A 35 -1.40 -3.08 7.41
C ALA A 35 -0.41 -2.39 6.47
N LEU A 36 0.88 -2.34 6.83
CA LEU A 36 1.93 -1.78 5.96
C LEU A 36 2.04 -2.54 4.63
N LYS A 37 1.94 -3.88 4.67
CA LYS A 37 1.94 -4.69 3.46
C LYS A 37 0.75 -4.38 2.55
N LEU A 38 -0.45 -4.22 3.12
CA LEU A 38 -1.65 -3.84 2.37
C LEU A 38 -1.52 -2.46 1.73
N ILE A 39 -0.98 -1.48 2.46
CA ILE A 39 -0.73 -0.13 1.93
C ILE A 39 0.20 -0.20 0.72
N GLU A 40 1.25 -1.02 0.77
CA GLU A 40 2.19 -1.15 -0.35
C GLU A 40 1.54 -1.80 -1.57
N GLN A 41 0.71 -2.84 -1.38
CA GLN A 41 -0.06 -3.45 -2.45
C GLN A 41 -1.03 -2.45 -3.11
N TRP A 42 -1.69 -1.60 -2.31
CA TRP A 42 -2.57 -0.55 -2.84
C TRP A 42 -1.79 0.51 -3.62
N ARG A 43 -0.58 0.86 -3.19
CA ARG A 43 0.29 1.78 -3.95
C ARG A 43 0.71 1.19 -5.29
N GLN A 44 1.05 -0.10 -5.33
CA GLN A 44 1.36 -0.81 -6.58
C GLN A 44 0.17 -0.80 -7.53
N LEU A 45 -1.01 -1.21 -7.05
CA LEU A 45 -2.24 -1.21 -7.83
C LEU A 45 -2.58 0.19 -8.38
N ALA A 46 -2.45 1.23 -7.56
CA ALA A 46 -2.70 2.60 -8.01
C ALA A 46 -1.72 3.04 -9.12
N ASN A 47 -0.45 2.61 -9.05
CA ASN A 47 0.52 2.90 -10.09
C ASN A 47 0.26 2.12 -11.39
N GLU A 48 -0.27 0.90 -11.30
CA GLU A 48 -0.71 0.12 -12.46
C GLU A 48 -1.96 0.71 -13.12
N LEU A 49 -2.89 1.26 -12.33
CA LEU A 49 -4.11 1.88 -12.83
C LEU A 49 -3.88 3.28 -13.45
N LYS A 50 -2.86 4.02 -13.00
CA LYS A 50 -2.55 5.37 -13.50
C LYS A 50 -2.44 5.45 -15.04
N PRO A 51 -1.65 4.61 -15.72
CA PRO A 51 -1.58 4.61 -17.18
C PRO A 51 -2.94 4.36 -17.83
N GLN A 52 -3.73 3.41 -17.32
CA GLN A 52 -5.06 3.12 -17.87
C GLN A 52 -5.97 4.33 -17.77
N MET A 53 -6.03 4.98 -16.61
CA MET A 53 -6.82 6.21 -16.42
C MET A 53 -6.33 7.37 -17.30
N GLN A 54 -5.02 7.47 -17.55
CA GLN A 54 -4.46 8.47 -18.47
C GLN A 54 -4.90 8.21 -19.91
N LEU A 55 -4.94 6.95 -20.34
CA LEU A 55 -5.43 6.55 -21.66
C LEU A 55 -6.93 6.85 -21.80
N ASP A 56 -7.75 6.45 -20.82
CA ASP A 56 -9.20 6.69 -20.83
C ASP A 56 -9.51 8.20 -20.93
N MET A 57 -8.76 9.02 -20.20
CA MET A 57 -8.87 10.49 -20.27
C MET A 57 -8.42 11.04 -21.63
N ALA A 58 -7.34 10.53 -22.21
CA ALA A 58 -6.87 10.95 -23.52
C ALA A 58 -7.90 10.62 -24.62
N PHE A 59 -8.50 9.44 -24.59
CA PHE A 59 -9.58 9.07 -25.52
C PHE A 59 -10.79 10.01 -25.40
N THR A 60 -11.22 10.29 -24.15
CA THR A 60 -12.35 11.19 -23.91
C THR A 60 -12.08 12.61 -24.44
N LEU A 61 -10.85 13.12 -24.25
CA LEU A 61 -10.46 14.43 -24.76
C LEU A 61 -10.40 14.47 -26.29
N GLU A 62 -9.92 13.40 -26.91
CA GLU A 62 -9.89 13.27 -28.38
C GLU A 62 -11.31 13.23 -28.96
N GLU A 63 -12.24 12.48 -28.37
CA GLU A 63 -13.64 12.48 -28.78
C GLU A 63 -14.27 13.89 -28.69
N CYS A 64 -14.05 14.58 -27.57
CA CYS A 64 -14.51 15.95 -27.39
C CYS A 64 -13.90 16.92 -28.42
N ALA A 65 -12.61 16.78 -28.72
CA ALA A 65 -11.94 17.58 -29.75
C ALA A 65 -12.55 17.33 -31.14
N GLN A 66 -12.80 16.07 -31.50
CA GLN A 66 -13.43 15.68 -32.77
C GLN A 66 -14.84 16.24 -32.91
N ASP A 67 -15.64 16.20 -31.84
CA ASP A 67 -16.99 16.75 -31.85
C ASP A 67 -16.99 18.27 -32.01
N LEU A 68 -16.08 18.98 -31.32
CA LEU A 68 -15.89 20.41 -31.52
C LEU A 68 -15.48 20.73 -32.96
N ASP A 69 -14.57 19.95 -33.53
CA ASP A 69 -14.09 20.11 -34.90
C ASP A 69 -15.23 19.96 -35.93
N ARG A 70 -16.12 18.97 -35.72
CA ARG A 70 -17.31 18.78 -36.54
C ARG A 70 -18.26 19.96 -36.44
N ILE A 71 -18.53 20.45 -35.23
CA ILE A 71 -19.41 21.61 -35.01
C ILE A 71 -18.86 22.84 -35.75
N LEU A 72 -17.56 23.10 -35.61
CA LEU A 72 -16.91 24.27 -36.23
C LEU A 72 -16.87 24.17 -37.76
N LYS A 73 -16.66 22.98 -38.33
CA LYS A 73 -16.64 22.75 -39.79
C LYS A 73 -18.04 22.66 -40.43
N SER A 74 -19.09 22.51 -39.62
CA SER A 74 -20.49 22.48 -40.08
C SER A 74 -21.13 23.86 -40.25
N LYS A 75 -20.42 24.93 -39.87
CA LYS A 75 -20.76 26.33 -40.15
C LYS A 75 -20.06 26.84 -41.39
#